data_AF-A0A931Q0T9-F1
#
_entry.id   AF-A0A931Q0T9-F1
#
_cell.length_a   1.000
_cell.length_b   1.000
_cell.length_c   1.000
_cell.angle_alpha   90.00
_cell.angle_beta   90.00
_cell.angle_gamma   90.00
#
_symmetry.space_group_name_H-M   'P 1'
#
loop_
_entity.id
_entity.type
_entity.pdbx_description
1 polymer ?
#
loop_
_entity_poly.entity_id
_entity_poly.type
_entity_poly.pdbx_seq_one_letter_code
_entity_poly.pdbx_strand_id
1 'polypeptide(L)' 'MAYNITEIKKLPSEEKIKIIEEIWESIEEDFFPEEDDLISQILEERLEEYNKGTMKFEPWDVVRKRIEQKLEAYRNKNAG' A
#
# COMPACT_ATOMS: atom_id res chain seq x y z
N MET A 1 -19.28 10.33 14.81
CA MET A 1 -18.15 10.91 15.59
C MET A 1 -17.10 11.36 14.60
N ALA A 2 -16.55 12.57 14.72
CA ALA A 2 -15.44 12.99 13.86
C ALA A 2 -14.18 12.23 14.30
N TYR A 3 -13.63 11.38 13.44
CA TYR A 3 -12.38 10.68 13.74
C TYR A 3 -11.22 11.68 13.79
N ASN A 4 -10.52 11.75 14.92
CA ASN A 4 -9.37 12.63 15.07
C ASN A 4 -8.14 11.95 14.47
N ILE A 5 -7.76 12.37 13.25
CA ILE A 5 -6.59 11.86 12.54
C ILE A 5 -5.29 11.94 13.36
N THR A 6 -5.21 12.90 14.29
CA THR A 6 -4.06 13.09 15.19
C THR A 6 -3.92 11.93 16.18
N GLU A 7 -5.03 11.31 16.58
CA GLU A 7 -5.04 10.17 17.50
C GLU A 7 -4.70 8.89 16.76
N ILE A 8 -5.27 8.68 15.57
CA ILE A 8 -4.93 7.54 14.69
C ILE A 8 -3.43 7.52 14.38
N LYS A 9 -2.84 8.70 14.11
CA LYS A 9 -1.39 8.82 13.86
C LYS A 9 -0.50 8.41 15.05
N LYS A 10 -1.02 8.38 16.27
CA LYS A 10 -0.29 7.96 17.48
C LYS A 10 -0.34 6.45 17.73
N LEU A 11 -1.23 5.72 17.04
CA LEU A 11 -1.35 4.27 17.22
C LEU A 11 -0.11 3.51 16.70
N PRO A 12 0.15 2.29 17.20
CA PRO A 12 1.11 1.37 16.61
C PRO A 12 0.79 1.09 15.13
N SER A 13 1.81 0.76 14.34
CA SER A 13 1.64 0.51 12.89
C SER A 13 0.63 -0.61 12.59
N GLU A 14 0.61 -1.67 13.40
CA GLU A 14 -0.32 -2.79 13.24
C GLU A 14 -1.78 -2.35 13.40
N GLU A 15 -2.07 -1.55 14.42
CA GLU A 15 -3.41 -1.02 14.66
C GLU A 15 -3.84 -0.02 13.57
N LYS A 16 -2.89 0.77 13.04
CA LYS A 16 -3.17 1.63 11.88
C LYS A 16 -3.54 0.84 10.63
N ILE A 17 -2.86 -0.28 10.38
CA ILE A 17 -3.13 -1.13 9.22
C ILE A 17 -4.54 -1.70 9.32
N LYS A 18 -4.92 -2.26 10.48
CA LYS A 18 -6.29 -2.79 10.69
C LYS A 18 -7.37 -1.72 10.46
N ILE A 19 -7.16 -0.52 10.97
CA ILE A 19 -8.09 0.60 10.77
C ILE A 19 -8.20 0.94 9.28
N ILE A 20 -7.09 0.96 8.54
CA ILE A 20 -7.11 1.22 7.10
C ILE A 20 -7.87 0.11 6.36
N GLU A 21 -7.64 -1.16 6.71
CA GLU A 21 -8.34 -2.31 6.12
C GLU A 21 -9.85 -2.22 6.34
N GLU A 22 -10.29 -2.00 7.58
CA GLU A 22 -11.71 -1.86 7.92
C GLU A 22 -12.36 -0.65 7.22
N ILE A 23 -11.65 0.48 7.15
CA ILE A 23 -12.15 1.66 6.42
C ILE A 23 -12.27 1.33 4.94
N TRP A 24 -11.26 0.71 4.34
CA TRP A 24 -11.24 0.38 2.91
C TRP A 24 -12.38 -0.56 2.53
N GLU A 25 -12.65 -1.59 3.34
CA GLU A 25 -13.75 -2.52 3.13
C GLU A 25 -15.13 -1.88 3.35
N SER A 26 -15.21 -0.78 4.10
CA SER A 26 -16.47 -0.08 4.39
C SER A 26 -16.87 0.96 3.33
N ILE A 27 -15.99 1.27 2.37
CA ILE A 27 -16.28 2.24 1.31
C ILE A 27 -17.22 1.58 0.28
N GLU A 28 -18.42 2.11 0.15
CA GLU A 28 -19.36 1.69 -0.90
C GLU A 28 -18.81 2.07 -2.29
N GLU A 29 -19.06 1.21 -3.29
CA GLU A 29 -18.49 1.38 -4.64
C GLU A 29 -18.83 2.74 -5.28
N ASP A 30 -20.03 3.26 -4.99
CA ASP A 30 -20.53 4.54 -5.50
C ASP A 30 -19.73 5.77 -5.01
N PHE A 31 -18.86 5.61 -4.00
CA PHE A 31 -17.99 6.67 -3.50
C PHE A 31 -16.56 6.59 -4.02
N PHE A 32 -16.20 5.55 -4.79
CA PHE A 32 -14.94 5.59 -5.50
C PHE A 32 -14.96 6.75 -6.50
N PRO A 33 -13.87 7.53 -6.58
CA PRO A 33 -13.77 8.54 -7.62
C PRO A 33 -13.97 7.88 -8.99
N GLU A 34 -14.62 8.60 -9.91
CA GLU A 34 -14.64 8.19 -11.32
C GLU A 34 -13.20 7.88 -11.76
N GLU A 35 -13.05 6.85 -12.60
CA GLU A 35 -11.76 6.39 -13.06
C GLU A 35 -10.97 7.57 -13.63
N ASP A 36 -9.87 7.93 -12.98
CA ASP A 36 -8.95 8.93 -13.51
C ASP A 36 -8.34 8.36 -14.79
N ASP A 37 -8.58 9.02 -15.93
CA ASP A 37 -8.08 8.60 -17.25
C ASP A 37 -6.57 8.25 -17.22
N LEU A 38 -5.79 8.91 -16.36
CA LEU A 38 -4.38 8.62 -16.17
C LEU A 38 -4.16 7.26 -15.48
N ILE A 39 -4.96 6.94 -14.47
CA ILE A 39 -4.92 5.64 -13.78
C ILE A 39 -5.32 4.54 -14.75
N SER A 40 -6.40 4.72 -15.53
CA SER A 40 -6.84 3.73 -16.52
C SER A 40 -5.75 3.46 -17.56
N GLN A 41 -5.10 4.50 -18.10
CA GLN A 41 -3.98 4.34 -19.02
C GLN A 41 -2.79 3.58 -18.41
N ILE A 42 -2.43 3.89 -17.17
CA ILE A 42 -1.35 3.18 -16.47
C ILE A 42 -1.68 1.70 -16.25
N LEU A 43 -2.94 1.38 -15.93
CA LEU A 43 -3.39 0.01 -15.75
C LEU A 43 -3.40 -0.76 -17.08
N GLU A 44 -3.83 -0.12 -18.15
CA GLU A 44 -3.82 -0.71 -19.50
C GLU A 44 -2.39 -0.98 -19.98
N GLU A 45 -1.46 -0.04 -19.81
CA GLU A 45 -0.04 -0.22 -20.14
C GLU A 45 0.56 -1.41 -19.39
N ARG A 46 0.31 -1.51 -18.07
CA ARG A 46 0.80 -2.63 -17.24
C ARG A 46 0.21 -3.96 -17.66
N LEU A 47 -1.07 -3.98 -18.03
CA LEU A 47 -1.73 -5.19 -18.51
C LEU A 47 -1.14 -5.63 -19.86
N GLU A 48 -0.84 -4.69 -20.76
CA GLU A 48 -0.14 -4.99 -22.00
C GLU A 48 1.26 -5.56 -21.77
N GLU A 49 2.05 -4.95 -20.87
CA GLU A 49 3.37 -5.46 -20.52
C GLU A 49 3.30 -6.88 -19.96
N TYR A 50 2.29 -7.17 -19.13
CA TYR A 50 2.05 -8.50 -18.60
C TYR A 50 1.74 -9.50 -19.72
N ASN A 51 0.81 -9.16 -20.61
CA ASN A 51 0.42 -10.00 -21.74
C ASN A 51 1.58 -10.24 -22.73
N LYS A 52 2.45 -9.25 -22.93
CA LYS A 52 3.67 -9.35 -23.75
C LYS A 52 4.80 -10.09 -23.05
N GLY A 53 4.67 -10.42 -21.76
CA GLY A 53 5.73 -11.03 -20.96
C GLY A 53 6.92 -10.12 -20.70
N THR A 54 6.76 -8.80 -20.88
CA THR A 54 7.81 -7.79 -20.66
C THR A 54 7.74 -7.17 -19.27
N MET A 55 6.63 -7.38 -18.55
CA MET A 55 6.45 -6.90 -17.19
C MET A 55 7.48 -7.52 -16.25
N LYS A 56 8.12 -6.67 -15.44
CA LYS A 56 9.02 -7.09 -14.38
C LYS A 56 8.25 -7.16 -13.07
N PHE A 57 8.21 -8.34 -12.46
CA PHE A 57 7.70 -8.53 -11.12
C PHE A 57 8.68 -9.36 -10.30
N GLU A 58 8.67 -9.14 -8.99
CA GLU A 58 9.44 -9.95 -8.04
C GLU A 58 8.46 -10.77 -7.20
N PRO A 59 8.81 -12.03 -6.84
CA PRO A 59 8.02 -12.80 -5.90
C PRO A 59 7.87 -12.05 -4.56
N TRP A 60 6.69 -12.15 -3.95
CA TRP A 60 6.39 -11.44 -2.72
C TRP A 60 7.39 -11.73 -1.59
N ASP A 61 7.87 -12.96 -1.47
CA ASP A 61 8.86 -13.32 -0.45
C ASP A 61 10.20 -12.57 -0.61
N VAL A 62 10.60 -12.28 -1.86
CA VAL A 62 11.80 -11.48 -2.15
C VAL A 62 11.57 -10.02 -1.72
N VAL A 63 10.41 -9.47 -2.05
CA VAL A 63 10.02 -8.11 -1.68
C VAL A 63 9.94 -7.96 -0.16
N ARG A 64 9.25 -8.89 0.53
CA ARG A 64 9.10 -8.94 1.98
C ARG A 64 10.46 -8.96 2.68
N LYS A 65 11.34 -9.89 2.29
CA LYS A 65 12.68 -10.02 2.86
C LYS A 65 13.49 -8.71 2.73
N ARG A 66 13.39 -8.04 1.58
CA ARG A 66 14.04 -6.74 1.36
C ARG A 66 13.48 -5.65 2.26
N ILE A 67 12.18 -5.65 2.53
CA ILE A 67 11.55 -4.70 3.47
C ILE A 67 12.03 -4.96 4.89
N GLU A 68 12.03 -6.22 5.34
CA GLU A 68 12.49 -6.62 6.67
C GLU A 68 13.94 -6.18 6.93
N GLN A 69 14.84 -6.41 5.97
CA GLN A 69 16.23 -5.97 6.04
C GLN A 69 16.37 -4.45 6.18
N LYS A 70 15.57 -3.68 5.43
CA LYS A 70 15.57 -2.21 5.52
C LYS A 70 15.08 -1.73 6.88
N LEU A 71 14.05 -2.37 7.44
CA LEU A 71 13.52 -2.04 8.75
C LEU A 71 14.52 -2.37 9.86
N GLU A 72 15.23 -3.49 9.76
CA GLU A 72 16.29 -3.85 10.69
C GLU A 72 17.45 -2.84 10.66
N ALA A 73 17.92 -2.48 9.47
CA ALA A 73 18.95 -1.44 9.31
C ALA A 73 18.52 -0.10 9.91
N TYR A 74 17.26 0.29 9.74
CA TYR A 74 16.71 1.51 10.34
C TYR A 74 16.68 1.43 11.88
N ARG A 75 16.26 0.30 12.46
CA ARG A 75 16.28 0.11 13.93
C ARG A 75 17.70 0.21 14.49
N ASN A 76 18.67 -0.44 13.86
CA ASN A 76 20.06 -0.43 14.31
C ASN A 76 20.69 0.97 14.24
N LYS A 77 20.30 1.78 13.25
CA LYS A 77 20.79 3.17 13.10
C LYS A 77 20.24 4.14 14.16
N ASN A 78 19.05 3.89 14.70
CA ASN A 78 18.41 4.75 15.70
C ASN A 78 18.57 4.24 17.14
N ALA A 79 19.31 3.16 17.35
CA ALA A 79 19.56 2.55 18.66
C ALA A 79 20.93 2.92 19.27
N GLY A 80 21.75 3.72 18.58
CA GLY A 80 23.01 4.28 19.06
C GLY A 80 23.01 5.80 18.98
#